data_AF-A0A8C4GZ44-F1
#
_entry.id   AF-A0A8C4GZ44-F1
#
_cell.length_a   1.000
_cell.length_b   1.000
_cell.length_c   1.000
_cell.angle_alpha   90.00
_cell.angle_beta   90.00
_cell.angle_gamma   90.00
#
_symmetry.space_group_name_H-M   'P 1'
#
loop_
_entity.id
_entity.type
_entity.pdbx_description
1 polymer ?
#
loop_
_entity_poly.entity_id
_entity_poly.type
_entity_poly.pdbx_seq_one_letter_code
_entity_poly.pdbx_strand_id
1 'polypeptide(L)'
;MDDEHTAWYKEPCALCSAVDWGVSDEGRFYCRSCHTVIERTKEVVDSTFTPGSNRVSTIGRGPRNKRTEGGRQWMICEGFQFILRNQADALLRLGVGPSFKDEALCELWRLYLQKSRQAYTHNPVRTSRFKVRGPDSDSESAAESSVMSASETDGETNPPSTIGSTAESSSEWSQCSGSVDAVSYLSPRLRRSRGLMSMKKTLALIHLALTWSREPLTLSDLLRLVNEGHVPYVNAYEELPDEMKLEGKDALLFRVESVPSHQLVHKEAQSLVLLLQLPAFPPISRQTLLHPALLSLRYLTDANLPDELHPWVCRVMERAGMADQTLHTFDRLSHPVLPLYDVQAAALIIVTMKLIFGLDDHAEWDLSNQTGDLDDSGNLFNLRRWYRLLRAALTRAQQRRDHDVARKQWIAENPLSSSKRDKRVVVKRKRIAEQVQICFQKLSRGPAGGERGDPSSFRFCWGDEDGADGPSLHHKKLSGVLTLQHNVLTPSNSTYWHPALRACNPRTCRSHYSDVEATLPRTFVWLLQLFCFLLDVKPAFLYEEVLKVERRVINSTAARSPETKTGTRTRTRAQRRTPQRGQETG
;
A
#
# COMPACT_ATOMS: atom_id res chain seq x y z
N MET A 1 -40.46 50.78 24.91
CA MET A 1 -39.04 50.40 25.15
C MET A 1 -38.37 49.96 23.86
N ASP A 2 -39.07 49.24 22.98
CA ASP A 2 -38.52 48.77 21.70
C ASP A 2 -38.21 49.88 20.66
N ASP A 3 -38.98 50.96 20.62
CA ASP A 3 -38.84 51.97 19.54
C ASP A 3 -37.52 52.76 19.61
N GLU A 4 -36.92 52.91 20.81
CA GLU A 4 -35.56 53.48 20.95
C GLU A 4 -34.47 52.53 20.45
N HIS A 5 -34.75 51.22 20.42
CA HIS A 5 -33.76 50.19 20.09
C HIS A 5 -33.69 49.89 18.59
N THR A 6 -34.74 50.22 17.84
CA THR A 6 -34.84 50.02 16.39
C THR A 6 -34.80 51.31 15.56
N ALA A 7 -34.79 52.49 16.20
CA ALA A 7 -34.81 53.81 15.55
C ALA A 7 -33.67 54.06 14.52
N TRP A 8 -32.52 53.40 14.68
CA TRP A 8 -31.38 53.52 13.76
C TRP A 8 -31.49 52.60 12.54
N TYR A 9 -32.40 51.61 12.57
CA TYR A 9 -32.54 50.61 11.52
C TYR A 9 -33.73 50.93 10.61
N LYS A 10 -33.43 51.52 9.45
CA LYS A 10 -34.43 52.00 8.46
C LYS A 10 -34.48 51.17 7.17
N GLU A 11 -33.86 49.99 7.15
CA GLU A 11 -33.92 49.11 5.98
C GLU A 11 -35.32 48.47 5.87
N PRO A 12 -35.91 48.38 4.67
CA PRO A 12 -37.21 47.75 4.47
C PRO A 12 -37.11 46.23 4.63
N CYS A 13 -38.15 45.62 5.21
CA CYS A 13 -38.26 44.18 5.30
C CYS A 13 -38.24 43.52 3.91
N ALA A 14 -37.40 42.51 3.72
CA ALA A 14 -37.26 41.80 2.44
C ALA A 14 -38.55 41.09 1.96
N LEU A 15 -39.52 40.85 2.87
CA LEU A 15 -40.76 40.14 2.54
C LEU A 15 -41.98 41.05 2.38
N CYS A 16 -42.12 42.09 3.21
CA CYS A 16 -43.31 42.96 3.18
C CYS A 16 -43.00 44.44 2.90
N SER A 17 -41.73 44.79 2.70
CA SER A 17 -41.25 46.16 2.47
C SER A 17 -41.54 47.18 3.60
N ALA A 18 -42.13 46.75 4.71
CA ALA A 18 -42.36 47.61 5.87
C ALA A 18 -41.03 47.93 6.58
N VAL A 19 -40.90 49.18 7.04
CA VAL A 19 -39.77 49.67 7.86
C VAL A 19 -40.24 49.74 9.32
N ASP A 20 -40.72 48.61 9.83
CA ASP A 20 -41.27 48.48 11.17
C ASP A 20 -40.70 47.23 11.85
N TRP A 21 -39.74 47.47 12.75
CA TRP A 21 -38.90 46.43 13.35
C TRP A 21 -39.03 46.44 14.88
N GLY A 22 -39.12 45.26 15.47
CA GLY A 22 -39.04 44.99 16.90
C GLY A 22 -37.83 44.11 17.23
N VAL A 23 -37.50 44.00 18.52
CA VAL A 23 -36.41 43.14 19.01
C VAL A 23 -36.99 42.15 20.01
N SER A 24 -36.69 40.86 19.86
CA SER A 24 -37.13 39.82 20.80
C SER A 24 -36.32 39.85 22.10
N ASP A 25 -36.83 39.19 23.14
CA ASP A 25 -36.13 39.05 24.44
C ASP A 25 -34.73 38.39 24.31
N GLU A 26 -34.49 37.66 23.21
CA GLU A 26 -33.21 37.05 22.86
C GLU A 26 -32.27 37.99 22.06
N GLY A 27 -32.66 39.24 21.83
CA GLY A 27 -31.87 40.27 21.13
C GLY A 27 -31.87 40.17 19.61
N ARG A 28 -32.84 39.44 19.01
CA ARG A 28 -32.97 39.29 17.55
C ARG A 28 -33.98 40.28 16.99
N PHE A 29 -33.68 40.85 15.83
CA PHE A 29 -34.62 41.74 15.12
C PHE A 29 -35.69 40.93 14.40
N TYR A 30 -36.94 41.38 14.47
CA TYR A 30 -38.06 40.83 13.72
C TYR A 30 -38.94 41.95 13.14
N CYS A 31 -39.50 41.73 11.95
CA CYS A 31 -40.44 42.67 11.36
C CYS A 31 -41.78 42.60 12.09
N ARG A 32 -42.33 43.73 12.54
CA ARG A 32 -43.63 43.76 13.24
C ARG A 32 -44.82 43.51 12.31
N SER A 33 -44.67 43.77 11.01
CA SER A 33 -45.75 43.58 10.04
C SER A 33 -45.88 42.13 9.54
N CYS A 34 -44.78 41.37 9.46
CA CYS A 34 -44.79 39.99 8.92
C CYS A 34 -44.05 38.95 9.80
N HIS A 35 -43.59 39.34 10.98
CA HIS A 35 -42.91 38.50 11.98
C HIS A 35 -41.65 37.77 11.49
N THR A 36 -41.04 38.23 10.41
CA THR A 36 -39.81 37.66 9.88
C THR A 36 -38.62 38.07 10.73
N VAL A 37 -37.87 37.07 11.22
CA VAL A 37 -36.68 37.27 12.06
C VAL A 37 -35.43 37.35 11.18
N ILE A 38 -34.56 38.30 11.46
CA ILE A 38 -33.26 38.46 10.78
C ILE A 38 -32.11 38.15 11.76
N GLU A 39 -30.98 37.63 11.24
CA GLU A 39 -29.81 37.22 12.02
C GLU A 39 -28.98 38.38 12.61
N ARG A 40 -29.45 39.63 12.47
CA ARG A 40 -28.79 40.79 13.09
C ARG A 40 -29.03 40.74 14.59
N THR A 41 -27.95 40.68 15.37
CA THR A 41 -27.98 40.77 16.84
C THR A 41 -27.46 42.15 17.28
N LYS A 42 -28.04 42.71 18.35
CA LYS A 42 -27.59 43.99 18.92
C LYS A 42 -26.15 43.85 19.41
N GLU A 43 -25.21 44.55 18.79
CA GLU A 43 -23.87 44.74 19.37
C GLU A 43 -24.04 45.57 20.65
N VAL A 44 -23.81 44.94 21.80
CA VAL A 44 -23.83 45.63 23.10
C VAL A 44 -22.56 46.46 23.19
N VAL A 45 -22.66 47.74 22.84
CA VAL A 45 -21.61 48.72 23.11
C VAL A 45 -21.62 48.96 24.62
N ASP A 46 -20.57 48.50 25.30
CA ASP A 46 -20.33 48.76 26.71
C ASP A 46 -19.98 50.25 26.87
N SER A 47 -20.92 51.04 27.39
CA SER A 47 -20.81 52.50 27.56
C SER A 47 -19.78 52.94 28.61
N THR A 48 -18.96 52.02 29.12
CA THR A 48 -18.06 52.27 30.25
C THR A 48 -16.58 52.34 29.85
N PHE A 49 -16.27 52.73 28.61
CA PHE A 49 -14.89 52.96 28.17
C PHE A 49 -14.47 54.42 28.39
N THR A 50 -13.82 54.69 29.52
CA THR A 50 -12.99 55.90 29.69
C THR A 50 -11.54 55.55 29.32
N PRO A 51 -10.87 56.27 28.40
CA PRO A 51 -9.50 55.96 28.02
C PRO A 51 -8.53 56.42 29.13
N GLY A 52 -7.82 55.48 29.78
CA GLY A 52 -6.66 55.86 30.61
C GLY A 52 -6.36 55.07 31.89
N SER A 53 -6.98 53.93 32.18
CA SER A 53 -6.67 53.17 33.41
C SER A 53 -6.09 51.77 33.12
N ASN A 54 -4.76 51.67 33.16
CA ASN A 54 -4.03 50.41 33.15
C ASN A 54 -4.12 49.74 34.54
N ARG A 55 -5.20 48.99 34.81
CA ARG A 55 -5.20 47.98 35.89
C ARG A 55 -5.93 46.73 35.44
N VAL A 56 -5.17 45.66 35.27
CA VAL A 56 -5.67 44.29 35.06
C VAL A 56 -6.44 43.87 36.31
N SER A 57 -7.77 43.85 36.25
CA SER A 57 -8.61 43.20 37.25
C SER A 57 -8.82 41.74 36.85
N THR A 58 -8.45 40.85 37.76
CA THR A 58 -8.62 39.40 37.67
C THR A 58 -10.05 39.00 37.32
N ILE A 59 -10.20 38.31 36.20
CA ILE A 59 -11.45 37.71 35.73
C ILE A 59 -11.90 36.66 36.77
N GLY A 60 -13.02 36.94 37.44
CA GLY A 60 -13.72 35.97 38.26
C GLY A 60 -14.11 34.74 37.43
N ARG A 61 -13.83 33.55 37.95
CA ARG A 61 -14.23 32.27 37.36
C ARG A 61 -15.76 32.18 37.35
N GLY A 62 -16.38 32.57 36.25
CA GLY A 62 -17.74 32.12 35.91
C GLY A 62 -17.74 30.60 35.69
N PRO A 63 -18.87 29.90 35.92
CA PRO A 63 -18.94 28.46 35.75
C PRO A 63 -18.69 28.11 34.29
N ARG A 64 -17.52 27.54 34.01
CA ARG A 64 -17.21 26.89 32.73
C ARG A 64 -18.07 25.64 32.61
N ASN A 65 -19.28 25.81 32.11
CA ASN A 65 -20.07 24.75 31.47
C ASN A 65 -20.61 25.25 30.13
N LYS A 66 -19.78 25.94 29.33
CA LYS A 66 -19.87 25.75 27.88
C LYS A 66 -19.27 24.36 27.63
N ARG A 67 -20.12 23.33 27.64
CA ARG A 67 -19.78 22.05 27.02
C ARG A 67 -19.34 22.41 25.61
N THR A 68 -18.04 22.30 25.32
CA THR A 68 -17.58 22.15 23.94
C THR A 68 -18.46 21.06 23.36
N GLU A 69 -19.10 21.27 22.21
CA GLU A 69 -19.74 20.18 21.46
C GLU A 69 -18.66 19.14 21.20
N GLY A 70 -18.55 18.18 22.12
CA GLY A 70 -17.64 17.05 22.03
C GLY A 70 -18.11 16.28 20.81
N GLY A 71 -17.17 15.98 19.90
CA GLY A 71 -17.46 15.05 18.81
C GLY A 71 -18.09 13.77 19.36
N ARG A 72 -18.83 13.05 18.51
CA ARG A 72 -19.43 11.78 18.93
C ARG A 72 -18.32 10.85 19.41
N GLN A 73 -18.60 10.05 20.42
CA GLN A 73 -17.66 9.05 20.90
C GLN A 73 -17.48 7.96 19.84
N TRP A 74 -16.24 7.68 19.42
CA TRP A 74 -15.94 6.74 18.32
C TRP A 74 -14.73 5.85 18.62
N MET A 75 -14.64 4.69 17.96
CA MET A 75 -13.54 3.72 18.09
C MET A 75 -12.58 3.78 16.90
N ILE A 76 -11.28 3.58 17.12
CA ILE A 76 -10.25 3.64 16.06
C ILE A 76 -10.58 2.74 14.86
N CYS A 77 -11.18 1.56 15.11
CA CYS A 77 -11.62 0.67 14.04
C CYS A 77 -12.68 1.30 13.12
N GLU A 78 -13.56 2.17 13.62
CA GLU A 78 -14.54 2.90 12.81
C GLU A 78 -13.83 3.86 11.86
N GLY A 79 -12.76 4.53 12.31
CA GLY A 79 -11.96 5.42 11.46
C GLY A 79 -11.30 4.67 10.31
N PHE A 80 -10.75 3.49 10.60
CA PHE A 80 -10.22 2.61 9.55
C PHE A 80 -11.31 2.06 8.63
N GLN A 81 -12.52 1.83 9.14
CA GLN A 81 -13.66 1.40 8.32
C GLN A 81 -14.05 2.48 7.30
N PHE A 82 -14.08 3.76 7.70
CA PHE A 82 -14.31 4.87 6.77
C PHE A 82 -13.22 4.92 5.69
N ILE A 83 -11.95 4.83 6.09
CA ILE A 83 -10.83 4.85 5.14
C ILE A 83 -10.91 3.66 4.16
N LEU A 84 -11.17 2.45 4.65
CA LEU A 84 -11.34 1.26 3.82
C LEU A 84 -12.51 1.41 2.84
N ARG A 85 -13.62 1.98 3.29
CA ARG A 85 -14.79 2.24 2.44
C ARG A 85 -14.44 3.25 1.35
N ASN A 86 -13.79 4.36 1.68
CA ASN A 86 -13.42 5.37 0.69
C ASN A 86 -12.40 4.82 -0.32
N GLN A 87 -11.45 3.99 0.13
CA GLN A 87 -10.52 3.28 -0.73
C GLN A 87 -11.23 2.30 -1.69
N ALA A 88 -12.21 1.53 -1.18
CA ALA A 88 -13.00 0.62 -1.99
C ALA A 88 -13.88 1.38 -3.00
N ASP A 89 -14.53 2.47 -2.58
CA ASP A 89 -15.36 3.30 -3.45
C ASP A 89 -14.54 3.96 -4.56
N ALA A 90 -13.29 4.34 -4.27
CA ALA A 90 -12.37 4.81 -5.29
C ALA A 90 -12.07 3.72 -6.32
N LEU A 91 -11.82 2.48 -5.91
CA LEU A 91 -11.61 1.35 -6.82
C LEU A 91 -12.86 1.01 -7.65
N LEU A 92 -14.05 1.11 -7.06
CA LEU A 92 -15.31 0.91 -7.81
C LEU A 92 -15.49 1.96 -8.91
N ARG A 93 -15.15 3.23 -8.63
CA ARG A 93 -15.15 4.30 -9.65
C ARG A 93 -14.15 4.04 -10.78
N LEU A 94 -13.12 3.24 -10.54
CA LEU A 94 -12.14 2.80 -11.54
C LEU A 94 -12.56 1.53 -12.30
N GLY A 95 -13.74 0.99 -12.03
CA GLY A 95 -14.30 -0.16 -12.76
C GLY A 95 -14.06 -1.53 -12.12
N VAL A 96 -13.57 -1.59 -10.88
CA VAL A 96 -13.50 -2.86 -10.13
C VAL A 96 -14.91 -3.38 -9.83
N GLY A 97 -15.12 -4.69 -9.93
CA GLY A 97 -16.43 -5.31 -9.69
C GLY A 97 -16.99 -5.04 -8.28
N PRO A 98 -18.30 -4.77 -8.11
CA PRO A 98 -18.90 -4.53 -6.79
C PRO A 98 -18.72 -5.69 -5.79
N SER A 99 -18.65 -6.94 -6.28
CA SER A 99 -18.44 -8.14 -5.46
C SER A 99 -17.13 -8.08 -4.66
N PHE A 100 -16.10 -7.40 -5.15
CA PHE A 100 -14.87 -7.15 -4.39
C PHE A 100 -15.15 -6.41 -3.07
N LYS A 101 -15.98 -5.36 -3.11
CA LYS A 101 -16.30 -4.58 -1.92
C LYS A 101 -17.26 -5.32 -1.00
N ASP A 102 -18.36 -5.81 -1.57
CA ASP A 102 -19.51 -6.26 -0.78
C ASP A 102 -19.35 -7.70 -0.27
N GLU A 103 -18.71 -8.58 -1.05
CA GLU A 103 -18.55 -10.00 -0.71
C GLU A 103 -17.16 -10.30 -0.14
N ALA A 104 -16.09 -9.76 -0.72
CA ALA A 104 -14.73 -10.08 -0.28
C ALA A 104 -14.25 -9.14 0.85
N LEU A 105 -14.19 -7.83 0.60
CA LEU A 105 -13.62 -6.87 1.54
C LEU A 105 -14.46 -6.74 2.83
N CYS A 106 -15.78 -6.68 2.72
CA CYS A 106 -16.67 -6.61 3.87
C CYS A 106 -16.52 -7.85 4.78
N GLU A 107 -16.46 -9.05 4.22
CA GLU A 107 -16.25 -10.28 5.00
C GLU A 107 -14.87 -10.33 5.65
N LEU A 108 -13.82 -9.97 4.91
CA LEU A 108 -12.47 -9.88 5.47
C LEU A 108 -12.38 -8.86 6.62
N TRP A 109 -13.06 -7.72 6.51
CA TRP A 109 -13.13 -6.72 7.57
C TRP A 109 -13.90 -7.22 8.80
N ARG A 110 -15.07 -7.86 8.62
CA ARG A 110 -15.84 -8.47 9.73
C ARG A 110 -15.02 -9.54 10.45
N LEU A 111 -14.36 -10.42 9.69
CA LEU A 111 -13.48 -11.45 10.23
C LEU A 111 -12.29 -10.84 10.97
N TYR A 112 -11.72 -9.76 10.45
CA TYR A 112 -10.66 -9.02 11.13
C TYR A 112 -11.12 -8.47 12.48
N LEU A 113 -12.28 -7.81 12.53
CA LEU A 113 -12.83 -7.27 13.78
C LEU A 113 -13.11 -8.38 14.81
N GLN A 114 -13.61 -9.52 14.36
CA GLN A 114 -13.83 -10.70 15.21
C GLN A 114 -12.52 -11.27 15.77
N LYS A 115 -11.53 -11.54 14.91
CA LYS A 115 -10.24 -12.16 15.30
C LYS A 115 -9.38 -11.22 16.15
N SER A 116 -9.45 -9.92 15.90
CA SER A 116 -8.78 -8.89 16.72
C SER A 116 -9.55 -8.56 18.01
N ARG A 117 -10.76 -9.15 18.20
CA ARG A 117 -11.65 -8.93 19.36
C ARG A 117 -12.08 -7.48 19.55
N GLN A 118 -12.17 -6.73 18.45
CA GLN A 118 -12.63 -5.34 18.43
C GLN A 118 -14.15 -5.25 18.25
N ALA A 119 -14.76 -6.19 17.51
CA ALA A 119 -16.22 -6.33 17.41
C ALA A 119 -16.60 -7.80 17.17
N TYR A 120 -17.89 -8.12 17.19
CA TYR A 120 -18.43 -9.46 16.89
C TYR A 120 -17.82 -10.60 17.75
N THR A 121 -17.52 -10.31 19.02
CA THR A 121 -16.92 -11.28 19.95
C THR A 121 -17.57 -11.23 21.33
N HIS A 122 -17.64 -12.37 22.00
CA HIS A 122 -18.13 -12.48 23.38
C HIS A 122 -17.15 -11.91 24.42
N ASN A 123 -15.88 -11.71 24.06
CA ASN A 123 -14.84 -11.18 24.95
C ASN A 123 -14.13 -10.00 24.28
N PRO A 124 -14.81 -8.83 24.14
CA PRO A 124 -14.23 -7.67 23.51
C PRO A 124 -13.03 -7.17 24.31
N VAL A 125 -12.06 -6.59 23.61
CA VAL A 125 -10.95 -5.89 24.23
C VAL A 125 -11.49 -4.77 25.12
N ARG A 126 -11.53 -5.00 26.44
CA ARG A 126 -11.97 -4.00 27.41
C ARG A 126 -10.98 -2.83 27.41
N THR A 127 -11.39 -1.71 26.82
CA THR A 127 -10.91 -0.38 27.20
C THR A 127 -11.48 -0.06 28.58
N SER A 128 -10.75 0.69 29.40
CA SER A 128 -11.03 0.85 30.83
C SER A 128 -12.51 1.11 31.11
N ARG A 129 -13.09 0.29 31.99
CA ARG A 129 -14.50 0.34 32.44
C ARG A 129 -15.01 1.78 32.60
N PHE A 130 -16.05 2.12 31.86
CA PHE A 130 -17.05 3.08 32.32
C PHE A 130 -17.61 2.55 33.66
N LYS A 131 -17.23 3.16 34.78
CA LYS A 131 -18.12 3.19 35.93
C LYS A 131 -19.17 4.26 35.62
N VAL A 132 -20.28 3.86 35.01
CA VAL A 132 -21.52 4.61 35.22
C VAL A 132 -21.79 4.48 36.72
N ARG A 133 -21.56 5.55 37.47
CA ARG A 133 -21.99 5.63 38.86
C ARG A 133 -23.51 5.70 38.84
N GLY A 134 -24.16 4.54 38.80
CA GLY A 134 -25.49 4.41 39.36
C GLY A 134 -25.40 4.71 40.86
N PRO A 135 -26.42 5.35 41.46
CA PRO A 135 -26.44 5.52 42.89
C PRO A 135 -26.54 4.13 43.54
N ASP A 136 -25.68 3.91 44.53
CA ASP A 136 -25.78 2.89 45.57
C ASP A 136 -25.50 1.41 45.20
N SER A 137 -24.28 0.95 45.53
CA SER A 137 -24.06 -0.30 46.25
C SER A 137 -22.57 -0.57 46.44
N ASP A 138 -22.17 -0.60 47.71
CA ASP A 138 -20.87 -1.07 48.17
C ASP A 138 -20.72 -2.57 47.93
N SER A 139 -19.68 -2.97 47.20
CA SER A 139 -19.13 -4.32 47.31
C SER A 139 -17.72 -4.35 46.74
N GLU A 140 -16.77 -4.52 47.65
CA GLU A 140 -15.38 -4.80 47.38
C GLU A 140 -15.23 -6.23 46.85
N SER A 141 -14.53 -6.38 45.73
CA SER A 141 -13.69 -7.55 45.48
C SER A 141 -12.66 -7.22 44.40
N ALA A 142 -11.44 -6.93 44.84
CA ALA A 142 -10.26 -6.88 43.98
C ALA A 142 -9.50 -8.20 44.16
N ALA A 143 -9.56 -9.06 43.16
CA ALA A 143 -8.65 -10.19 43.02
C ALA A 143 -7.88 -10.03 41.71
N GLU A 144 -6.61 -9.67 41.86
CA GLU A 144 -5.41 -10.24 41.23
C GLU A 144 -5.54 -10.89 39.84
N SER A 145 -4.71 -10.43 38.89
CA SER A 145 -3.92 -11.39 38.09
C SER A 145 -2.66 -10.73 37.53
N SER A 146 -1.56 -11.03 38.21
CA SER A 146 -0.18 -10.98 37.77
C SER A 146 0.04 -11.73 36.46
N VAL A 147 0.84 -11.19 35.53
CA VAL A 147 1.48 -12.00 34.49
C VAL A 147 2.93 -11.58 34.28
N MET A 148 3.78 -12.61 34.30
CA MET A 148 5.23 -12.66 34.29
C MET A 148 5.92 -12.01 33.08
N SER A 149 7.16 -11.59 33.33
CA SER A 149 8.13 -11.10 32.35
C SER A 149 8.81 -12.24 31.59
N ALA A 150 9.03 -12.05 30.29
CA ALA A 150 10.10 -12.71 29.54
C ALA A 150 10.70 -11.69 28.56
N SER A 151 12.01 -11.52 28.66
CA SER A 151 12.87 -10.68 27.83
C SER A 151 13.43 -11.48 26.66
N GLU A 152 13.42 -10.93 25.45
CA GLU A 152 14.47 -11.14 24.43
C GLU A 152 14.63 -9.88 23.57
N THR A 153 15.87 -9.58 23.25
CA THR A 153 16.42 -8.41 22.56
C THR A 153 16.40 -8.60 21.04
N ASP A 154 16.04 -7.57 20.26
CA ASP A 154 16.94 -7.03 19.23
C ASP A 154 16.41 -5.74 18.57
N GLY A 155 17.37 -4.90 18.19
CA GLY A 155 17.22 -3.47 18.00
C GLY A 155 16.46 -3.02 16.75
N GLU A 156 15.58 -2.04 16.95
CA GLU A 156 15.23 -1.04 15.95
C GLU A 156 15.34 0.35 16.59
N THR A 157 15.96 1.25 15.84
CA THR A 157 16.37 2.61 16.20
C THR A 157 15.16 3.47 16.60
N ASN A 158 15.07 3.83 17.87
CA ASN A 158 14.10 4.77 18.42
C ASN A 158 14.63 6.22 18.33
N PRO A 159 13.76 7.24 18.30
CA PRO A 159 14.15 8.64 18.47
C PRO A 159 14.62 8.89 19.92
N PRO A 160 15.45 9.92 20.18
CA PRO A 160 16.17 10.06 21.44
C PRO A 160 15.21 10.46 22.57
N SER A 161 15.24 9.69 23.66
CA SER A 161 14.61 10.02 24.94
C SER A 161 15.69 10.40 25.95
N THR A 162 15.75 11.68 26.30
CA THR A 162 16.57 12.17 27.42
C THR A 162 15.66 12.84 28.45
N ILE A 163 15.82 12.42 29.71
CA ILE A 163 15.25 12.94 30.97
C ILE A 163 13.77 12.54 31.17
N GLY A 164 13.32 12.00 32.29
CA GLY A 164 13.88 11.76 33.61
C GLY A 164 12.68 11.38 34.49
N SER A 165 12.85 10.38 35.34
CA SER A 165 11.79 9.77 36.14
C SER A 165 11.21 10.74 37.18
N THR A 166 9.93 11.05 37.06
CA THR A 166 9.06 11.45 38.17
C THR A 166 7.67 10.91 37.91
N ALA A 167 7.24 10.01 38.80
CA ALA A 167 5.92 9.41 38.80
C ALA A 167 4.91 10.42 39.36
N GLU A 168 4.28 11.21 38.50
CA GLU A 168 3.11 12.00 38.89
C GLU A 168 2.04 11.99 37.78
N SER A 169 0.84 11.56 38.21
CA SER A 169 -0.46 11.90 37.63
C SER A 169 -0.77 11.47 36.18
N SER A 170 -1.18 10.21 36.03
CA SER A 170 -1.72 9.63 34.78
C SER A 170 -3.14 10.10 34.42
N SER A 171 -3.73 11.07 35.14
CA SER A 171 -5.12 11.50 34.95
C SER A 171 -5.29 12.65 33.95
N GLU A 172 -4.24 13.38 33.59
CA GLU A 172 -4.33 14.47 32.60
C GLU A 172 -4.19 13.99 31.15
N TRP A 173 -3.65 12.79 30.92
CA TRP A 173 -3.33 12.30 29.56
C TRP A 173 -4.54 11.74 28.79
N SER A 174 -5.65 11.46 29.49
CA SER A 174 -6.87 10.90 28.91
C SER A 174 -7.82 11.97 28.34
N GLN A 175 -7.68 13.23 28.74
CA GLN A 175 -8.64 14.30 28.43
C GLN A 175 -8.51 14.93 27.04
N CYS A 176 -7.61 14.42 26.18
CA CYS A 176 -7.34 15.01 24.86
C CYS A 176 -7.34 13.99 23.71
N SER A 177 -7.97 12.83 23.90
CA SER A 177 -8.15 11.80 22.86
C SER A 177 -9.59 11.81 22.37
N GLY A 178 -9.80 11.90 21.06
CA GLY A 178 -11.14 11.85 20.47
C GLY A 178 -11.76 10.45 20.51
N SER A 179 -10.92 9.40 20.52
CA SER A 179 -11.36 8.01 20.51
C SER A 179 -11.31 7.32 21.88
N VAL A 180 -12.24 6.38 22.11
CA VAL A 180 -12.40 5.60 23.36
C VAL A 180 -11.30 4.58 23.59
N ASP A 181 -10.72 4.04 22.52
CA ASP A 181 -9.80 2.92 22.57
C ASP A 181 -8.35 3.27 22.22
N ALA A 182 -8.05 4.58 22.13
CA ALA A 182 -6.72 5.11 21.85
C ALA A 182 -5.62 4.48 22.70
N VAL A 183 -5.86 4.30 24.01
CA VAL A 183 -4.89 3.72 24.95
C VAL A 183 -4.43 2.32 24.50
N SER A 184 -5.31 1.51 23.89
CA SER A 184 -4.96 0.18 23.39
C SER A 184 -4.03 0.22 22.18
N TYR A 185 -4.11 1.26 21.36
CA TYR A 185 -3.30 1.46 20.16
C TYR A 185 -1.94 2.12 20.45
N LEU A 186 -1.82 2.85 21.56
CA LEU A 186 -0.60 3.57 21.95
C LEU A 186 0.48 2.68 22.58
N SER A 187 0.14 1.46 23.01
CA SER A 187 1.12 0.47 23.47
C SER A 187 1.64 -0.36 22.29
N PRO A 188 2.93 -0.24 21.89
CA PRO A 188 3.48 -1.01 20.76
C PRO A 188 3.42 -2.53 21.00
N ARG A 189 3.57 -2.95 22.27
CA ARG A 189 3.46 -4.36 22.67
C ARG A 189 2.04 -4.88 22.45
N LEU A 190 1.04 -4.10 22.84
CA LEU A 190 -0.37 -4.47 22.70
C LEU A 190 -0.83 -4.40 21.24
N ARG A 191 -0.29 -3.45 20.47
CA ARG A 191 -0.53 -3.31 19.02
C ARG A 191 -0.01 -4.52 18.24
N ARG A 192 1.22 -4.98 18.55
CA ARG A 192 1.83 -6.16 17.93
C ARG A 192 1.14 -7.44 18.39
N SER A 193 0.87 -7.60 19.69
CA SER A 193 0.25 -8.81 20.21
C SER A 193 -1.20 -9.02 19.78
N ARG A 194 -1.95 -7.94 19.54
CA ARG A 194 -3.36 -7.99 19.11
C ARG A 194 -3.56 -7.79 17.61
N GLY A 195 -2.49 -7.61 16.84
CA GLY A 195 -2.58 -7.43 15.39
C GLY A 195 -3.42 -6.22 14.99
N LEU A 196 -3.41 -5.14 15.78
CA LEU A 196 -4.27 -3.97 15.57
C LEU A 196 -4.04 -3.29 14.22
N MET A 197 -5.04 -2.51 13.78
CA MET A 197 -5.09 -1.95 12.44
C MET A 197 -4.05 -0.84 12.26
N SER A 198 -3.60 -0.67 11.02
CA SER A 198 -2.70 0.38 10.59
C SER A 198 -2.99 0.74 9.15
N MET A 199 -2.58 1.92 8.70
CA MET A 199 -2.74 2.33 7.30
C MET A 199 -2.15 1.30 6.32
N LYS A 200 -0.99 0.71 6.62
CA LYS A 200 -0.38 -0.34 5.77
C LYS A 200 -1.27 -1.59 5.64
N LYS A 201 -1.97 -1.95 6.72
CA LYS A 201 -2.90 -3.08 6.75
C LYS A 201 -4.19 -2.81 6.00
N THR A 202 -4.60 -1.54 5.80
CA THR A 202 -5.77 -1.24 4.96
C THR A 202 -5.48 -1.61 3.50
N LEU A 203 -4.32 -1.22 2.97
CA LEU A 203 -3.87 -1.62 1.63
C LEU A 203 -3.68 -3.14 1.52
N ALA A 204 -3.17 -3.77 2.58
CA ALA A 204 -3.01 -5.23 2.61
C ALA A 204 -4.38 -5.94 2.57
N LEU A 205 -5.38 -5.49 3.31
CA LEU A 205 -6.75 -6.03 3.24
C LEU A 205 -7.37 -5.86 1.85
N ILE A 206 -7.20 -4.68 1.24
CA ILE A 206 -7.64 -4.41 -0.14
C ILE A 206 -6.97 -5.37 -1.12
N HIS A 207 -5.64 -5.54 -1.03
CA HIS A 207 -4.93 -6.48 -1.89
C HIS A 207 -5.42 -7.92 -1.73
N LEU A 208 -5.69 -8.37 -0.50
CA LEU A 208 -6.26 -9.70 -0.25
C LEU A 208 -7.66 -9.83 -0.86
N ALA A 209 -8.52 -8.83 -0.70
CA ALA A 209 -9.85 -8.82 -1.28
C ALA A 209 -9.79 -8.83 -2.83
N LEU A 210 -8.89 -8.06 -3.46
CA LEU A 210 -8.71 -8.02 -4.91
C LEU A 210 -8.29 -9.40 -5.43
N THR A 211 -7.36 -10.05 -4.72
CA THR A 211 -6.88 -11.39 -5.06
C THR A 211 -7.98 -12.44 -4.89
N TRP A 212 -8.76 -12.34 -3.80
CA TRP A 212 -9.89 -13.23 -3.54
C TRP A 212 -10.96 -13.12 -4.64
N SER A 213 -11.26 -11.90 -5.10
CA SER A 213 -12.21 -11.64 -6.19
C SER A 213 -11.64 -11.93 -7.58
N ARG A 214 -10.35 -12.25 -7.69
CA ARG A 214 -9.63 -12.50 -8.96
C ARG A 214 -9.66 -11.30 -9.92
N GLU A 215 -9.71 -10.10 -9.35
CA GLU A 215 -9.70 -8.83 -10.10
C GLU A 215 -8.34 -8.63 -10.79
N PRO A 216 -8.28 -8.04 -12.01
CA PRO A 216 -7.05 -7.87 -12.79
C PRO A 216 -6.12 -6.76 -12.28
N LEU A 217 -6.12 -6.49 -10.97
CA LEU A 217 -5.28 -5.48 -10.33
C LEU A 217 -4.24 -6.14 -9.43
N THR A 218 -2.97 -5.95 -9.79
CA THR A 218 -1.84 -6.44 -9.02
C THR A 218 -1.53 -5.52 -7.83
N LEU A 219 -0.67 -5.96 -6.91
CA LEU A 219 -0.24 -5.11 -5.80
C LEU A 219 0.55 -3.88 -6.30
N SER A 220 1.35 -4.06 -7.36
CA SER A 220 2.02 -2.94 -8.03
C SER A 220 1.02 -1.91 -8.58
N ASP A 221 -0.08 -2.35 -9.18
CA ASP A 221 -1.13 -1.46 -9.69
C ASP A 221 -1.83 -0.70 -8.56
N LEU A 222 -2.19 -1.39 -7.47
CA LEU A 222 -2.80 -0.75 -6.30
C LEU A 222 -1.90 0.35 -5.72
N LEU A 223 -0.61 0.06 -5.55
CA LEU A 223 0.35 1.04 -5.04
C LEU A 223 0.60 2.19 -6.01
N ARG A 224 0.55 1.93 -7.32
CA ARG A 224 0.58 2.97 -8.35
C ARG A 224 -0.62 3.90 -8.23
N LEU A 225 -1.84 3.37 -8.16
CA LEU A 225 -3.07 4.16 -7.99
C LEU A 225 -3.07 4.98 -6.69
N VAL A 226 -2.52 4.43 -5.61
CA VAL A 226 -2.30 5.16 -4.36
C VAL A 226 -1.29 6.29 -4.53
N ASN A 227 -0.15 6.00 -5.17
CA ASN A 227 0.88 7.01 -5.42
C ASN A 227 0.34 8.14 -6.31
N GLU A 228 -0.45 7.83 -7.34
CA GLU A 228 -1.06 8.79 -8.26
C GLU A 228 -2.27 9.53 -7.65
N GLY A 229 -2.73 9.11 -6.46
CA GLY A 229 -3.81 9.77 -5.73
C GLY A 229 -5.21 9.39 -6.21
N HIS A 230 -5.35 8.34 -7.02
CA HIS A 230 -6.64 7.79 -7.42
C HIS A 230 -7.29 6.99 -6.28
N VAL A 231 -6.49 6.37 -5.41
CA VAL A 231 -6.95 5.68 -4.20
C VAL A 231 -6.48 6.46 -2.96
N PRO A 232 -7.39 6.93 -2.09
CA PRO A 232 -7.04 7.77 -0.94
C PRO A 232 -6.18 6.99 0.07
N TYR A 233 -5.05 7.57 0.47
CA TYR A 233 -4.14 6.95 1.44
C TYR A 233 -3.35 7.99 2.24
N VAL A 234 -2.61 8.84 1.53
CA VAL A 234 -1.96 10.01 2.13
C VAL A 234 -3.06 11.00 2.48
N ASN A 235 -3.07 11.49 3.72
CA ASN A 235 -4.09 12.40 4.25
C ASN A 235 -5.54 11.86 4.15
N ALA A 236 -5.74 10.54 4.03
CA ALA A 236 -7.07 9.92 3.94
C ALA A 236 -7.97 10.22 5.15
N TYR A 237 -7.39 10.68 6.26
CA TYR A 237 -8.12 11.11 7.44
C TYR A 237 -8.90 12.41 7.24
N GLU A 238 -8.59 13.21 6.22
CA GLU A 238 -9.32 14.46 5.92
C GLU A 238 -10.73 14.19 5.38
N GLU A 239 -10.99 12.98 4.88
CA GLU A 239 -12.31 12.53 4.42
C GLU A 239 -13.15 11.93 5.55
N LEU A 240 -12.67 11.96 6.80
CA LEU A 240 -13.43 11.50 7.95
C LEU A 240 -14.52 12.51 8.32
N PRO A 241 -15.68 12.06 8.83
CA PRO A 241 -16.77 12.97 9.23
C PRO A 241 -16.33 13.98 10.30
N ASP A 242 -16.87 15.20 10.26
CA ASP A 242 -16.56 16.28 11.21
C ASP A 242 -16.86 15.90 12.67
N GLU A 243 -17.77 14.95 12.89
CA GLU A 243 -18.08 14.41 14.22
C GLU A 243 -16.92 13.60 14.81
N MET A 244 -16.01 13.09 13.97
CA MET A 244 -14.86 12.26 14.32
C MET A 244 -13.60 13.12 14.53
N LYS A 245 -13.60 13.91 15.61
CA LYS A 245 -12.48 14.82 15.91
C LYS A 245 -11.21 14.04 16.25
N LEU A 246 -10.21 14.12 15.37
CA LEU A 246 -8.87 13.55 15.56
C LEU A 246 -7.99 14.52 16.36
N GLU A 247 -7.98 14.36 17.68
CA GLU A 247 -7.12 15.15 18.58
C GLU A 247 -6.23 14.23 19.41
N GLY A 248 -4.92 14.51 19.46
CA GLY A 248 -3.99 13.80 20.33
C GLY A 248 -3.14 12.74 19.61
N LYS A 249 -2.76 11.69 20.34
CA LYS A 249 -1.83 10.65 19.83
C LYS A 249 -2.51 9.60 18.95
N ASP A 250 -3.81 9.41 19.09
CA ASP A 250 -4.70 8.63 18.19
C ASP A 250 -4.68 9.18 16.76
N ALA A 251 -4.64 10.50 16.59
CA ALA A 251 -4.49 11.14 15.29
C ALA A 251 -3.23 10.66 14.53
N LEU A 252 -2.14 10.37 15.25
CA LEU A 252 -0.90 9.86 14.63
C LEU A 252 -1.06 8.45 14.02
N LEU A 253 -2.12 7.70 14.35
CA LEU A 253 -2.36 6.37 13.78
C LEU A 253 -2.80 6.43 12.31
N PHE A 254 -3.45 7.52 11.92
CA PHE A 254 -3.93 7.78 10.57
C PHE A 254 -2.95 8.63 9.76
N ARG A 255 -1.93 9.20 10.42
CA ARG A 255 -0.89 9.96 9.74
C ARG A 255 -0.01 9.04 8.90
N VAL A 256 0.09 9.36 7.62
CA VAL A 256 0.96 8.67 6.67
C VAL A 256 2.08 9.62 6.24
N GLU A 257 3.33 9.19 6.39
CA GLU A 257 4.50 9.96 5.94
C GLU A 257 4.90 9.61 4.50
N SER A 258 4.72 8.36 4.10
CA SER A 258 5.02 7.87 2.77
C SER A 258 4.13 6.68 2.41
N VAL A 259 3.92 6.47 1.10
CA VAL A 259 3.32 5.23 0.59
C VAL A 259 4.26 4.06 0.90
N PRO A 260 3.75 2.94 1.46
CA PRO A 260 4.58 1.78 1.79
C PRO A 260 5.08 1.06 0.53
N SER A 261 6.28 0.48 0.61
CA SER A 261 6.82 -0.35 -0.48
C SER A 261 6.00 -1.62 -0.70
N HIS A 262 6.00 -2.13 -1.93
CA HIS A 262 5.41 -3.41 -2.32
C HIS A 262 5.68 -4.55 -1.32
N GLN A 263 6.95 -4.79 -1.00
CA GLN A 263 7.37 -5.86 -0.08
C GLN A 263 6.74 -5.73 1.32
N LEU A 264 6.56 -4.50 1.79
CA LEU A 264 6.00 -4.24 3.12
C LEU A 264 4.50 -4.53 3.15
N VAL A 265 3.76 -4.11 2.12
CA VAL A 265 2.31 -4.40 2.03
C VAL A 265 2.08 -5.89 1.83
N HIS A 266 2.88 -6.56 1.01
CA HIS A 266 2.83 -8.03 0.86
C HIS A 266 3.10 -8.75 2.18
N LYS A 267 4.08 -8.30 2.98
CA LYS A 267 4.35 -8.85 4.32
C LYS A 267 3.18 -8.65 5.29
N GLU A 268 2.54 -7.49 5.26
CA GLU A 268 1.33 -7.24 6.06
C GLU A 268 0.16 -8.12 5.59
N ALA A 269 -0.01 -8.32 4.27
CA ALA A 269 -1.02 -9.21 3.71
C ALA A 269 -0.80 -10.66 4.15
N GLN A 270 0.45 -11.15 4.07
CA GLN A 270 0.83 -12.46 4.57
C GLN A 270 0.53 -12.61 6.07
N SER A 271 0.81 -11.57 6.86
CA SER A 271 0.53 -11.55 8.30
C SER A 271 -0.97 -11.58 8.60
N LEU A 272 -1.77 -10.87 7.79
CA LEU A 272 -3.23 -10.86 7.90
C LEU A 272 -3.84 -12.22 7.55
N VAL A 273 -3.38 -12.87 6.48
CA VAL A 273 -3.86 -14.21 6.10
C VAL A 273 -3.69 -15.20 7.26
N LEU A 274 -2.54 -15.17 7.94
CA LEU A 274 -2.27 -16.00 9.11
C LEU A 274 -3.14 -15.63 10.33
N LEU A 275 -3.30 -14.33 10.59
CA LEU A 275 -4.12 -13.82 11.69
C LEU A 275 -5.61 -14.18 11.53
N LEU A 276 -6.12 -13.97 10.32
CA LEU A 276 -7.51 -14.22 9.95
C LEU A 276 -7.80 -15.71 9.78
N GLN A 277 -6.76 -16.52 9.55
CA GLN A 277 -6.85 -17.94 9.27
C GLN A 277 -7.69 -18.21 8.02
N LEU A 278 -7.41 -17.46 6.95
CA LEU A 278 -8.17 -17.56 5.71
C LEU A 278 -8.04 -18.97 5.10
N PRO A 279 -9.11 -19.48 4.48
CA PRO A 279 -9.07 -20.73 3.73
C PRO A 279 -8.27 -20.55 2.43
N ALA A 280 -8.16 -21.63 1.65
CA ALA A 280 -7.60 -21.56 0.31
C ALA A 280 -8.38 -20.54 -0.54
N PHE A 281 -7.63 -19.76 -1.33
CA PHE A 281 -8.22 -18.74 -2.18
C PHE A 281 -8.90 -19.38 -3.40
N PRO A 282 -9.84 -18.69 -4.06
CA PRO A 282 -10.34 -19.12 -5.35
C PRO A 282 -9.19 -19.35 -6.33
N PRO A 283 -9.23 -20.43 -7.11
CA PRO A 283 -8.03 -20.91 -7.75
C PRO A 283 -7.69 -20.06 -8.99
N ILE A 284 -6.41 -19.71 -9.16
CA ILE A 284 -5.92 -18.81 -10.22
C ILE A 284 -5.45 -19.64 -11.43
N SER A 285 -6.38 -19.88 -12.37
CA SER A 285 -6.10 -20.69 -13.57
C SER A 285 -5.39 -19.88 -14.65
N ARG A 286 -4.88 -20.54 -15.70
CA ARG A 286 -4.27 -19.89 -16.87
C ARG A 286 -5.17 -18.86 -17.56
N GLN A 287 -6.50 -18.95 -17.40
CA GLN A 287 -7.47 -18.01 -17.95
C GLN A 287 -7.72 -16.80 -17.04
N THR A 288 -7.27 -16.83 -15.79
CA THR A 288 -7.44 -15.73 -14.84
C THR A 288 -6.45 -14.62 -15.16
N LEU A 289 -6.89 -13.37 -15.25
CA LEU A 289 -6.04 -12.23 -15.65
C LEU A 289 -4.83 -12.00 -14.72
N LEU A 290 -4.94 -12.39 -13.44
CA LEU A 290 -3.82 -12.36 -12.48
C LEU A 290 -2.77 -13.45 -12.72
N HIS A 291 -3.04 -14.46 -13.54
CA HIS A 291 -2.08 -15.53 -13.78
C HIS A 291 -0.83 -14.98 -14.50
N PRO A 292 0.40 -15.37 -14.09
CA PRO A 292 1.63 -14.80 -14.66
C PRO A 292 1.74 -14.90 -16.19
N ALA A 293 1.14 -15.94 -16.79
CA ALA A 293 1.06 -16.06 -18.25
C ALA A 293 0.29 -14.91 -18.93
N LEU A 294 -0.86 -14.49 -18.37
CA LEU A 294 -1.64 -13.37 -18.93
C LEU A 294 -1.06 -12.02 -18.53
N LEU A 295 -0.59 -11.88 -17.28
CA LEU A 295 0.14 -10.68 -16.87
C LEU A 295 1.39 -10.43 -17.72
N SER A 296 2.06 -11.49 -18.20
CA SER A 296 3.22 -11.32 -19.06
C SER A 296 2.89 -10.65 -20.39
N LEU A 297 1.69 -10.85 -20.97
CA LEU A 297 1.25 -10.10 -22.15
C LEU A 297 1.21 -8.62 -21.85
N ARG A 298 0.55 -8.23 -20.75
CA ARG A 298 0.46 -6.83 -20.32
C ARG A 298 1.84 -6.20 -20.19
N TYR A 299 2.79 -6.90 -19.56
CA TYR A 299 4.14 -6.37 -19.35
C TYR A 299 5.03 -6.39 -20.59
N LEU A 300 4.83 -7.32 -21.53
CA LEU A 300 5.47 -7.27 -22.85
C LEU A 300 4.97 -6.05 -23.64
N THR A 301 3.66 -5.80 -23.60
CA THR A 301 3.06 -4.60 -24.22
C THR A 301 3.59 -3.32 -23.58
N ASP A 302 3.60 -3.21 -22.25
CA ASP A 302 4.11 -2.01 -21.57
C ASP A 302 5.61 -1.77 -21.85
N ALA A 303 6.40 -2.85 -21.94
CA ALA A 303 7.84 -2.79 -22.27
C ALA A 303 8.15 -2.64 -23.78
N ASN A 304 7.16 -2.41 -24.64
CA ASN A 304 7.32 -2.35 -26.10
C ASN A 304 8.03 -3.57 -26.73
N LEU A 305 7.81 -4.74 -26.15
CA LEU A 305 8.41 -5.99 -26.61
C LEU A 305 7.48 -6.69 -27.64
N PRO A 306 8.02 -7.51 -28.55
CA PRO A 306 7.22 -8.26 -29.52
C PRO A 306 6.27 -9.27 -28.90
N ASP A 307 5.09 -9.42 -29.49
CA ASP A 307 4.08 -10.40 -29.04
C ASP A 307 4.57 -11.85 -29.22
N GLU A 308 5.46 -12.09 -30.20
CA GLU A 308 6.08 -13.40 -30.44
C GLU A 308 6.93 -13.91 -29.25
N LEU A 309 7.27 -13.05 -28.27
CA LEU A 309 7.94 -13.48 -27.04
C LEU A 309 7.01 -14.25 -26.10
N HIS A 310 5.70 -14.00 -26.12
CA HIS A 310 4.76 -14.58 -25.17
C HIS A 310 4.74 -16.13 -25.17
N PRO A 311 4.71 -16.81 -26.34
CA PRO A 311 4.85 -18.27 -26.39
C PRO A 311 6.14 -18.79 -25.73
N TRP A 312 7.24 -18.03 -25.82
CA TRP A 312 8.50 -18.38 -25.15
C TRP A 312 8.40 -18.23 -23.64
N VAL A 313 7.77 -17.15 -23.16
CA VAL A 313 7.48 -16.96 -21.73
C VAL A 313 6.67 -18.13 -21.19
N CYS A 314 5.65 -18.57 -21.92
CA CYS A 314 4.85 -19.74 -21.54
C CYS A 314 5.66 -21.04 -21.50
N ARG A 315 6.56 -21.27 -22.48
CA ARG A 315 7.47 -22.44 -22.47
C ARG A 315 8.43 -22.40 -21.29
N VAL A 316 8.99 -21.25 -20.96
CA VAL A 316 9.87 -21.07 -19.78
C VAL A 316 9.09 -21.36 -18.50
N MET A 317 7.86 -20.84 -18.38
CA MET A 317 6.98 -21.08 -17.24
C MET A 317 6.66 -22.57 -17.06
N GLU A 318 6.37 -23.29 -18.16
CA GLU A 318 6.13 -24.74 -18.15
C GLU A 318 7.38 -25.52 -17.71
N ARG A 319 8.56 -25.17 -18.25
CA ARG A 319 9.83 -25.78 -17.85
C ARG A 319 10.23 -25.48 -16.40
N ALA A 320 9.83 -24.33 -15.87
CA ALA A 320 10.00 -23.96 -14.47
C ALA A 320 9.01 -24.68 -13.54
N GLY A 321 8.07 -25.47 -14.09
CA GLY A 321 6.97 -26.07 -13.32
C GLY A 321 6.01 -25.03 -12.74
N MET A 322 6.02 -23.80 -13.24
CA MET A 322 5.17 -22.68 -12.79
C MET A 322 3.85 -22.58 -13.54
N ALA A 323 3.52 -23.60 -14.33
CA ALA A 323 2.28 -23.70 -15.09
C ALA A 323 1.08 -24.16 -14.26
N ASP A 324 1.34 -24.80 -13.12
CA ASP A 324 0.31 -25.38 -12.26
C ASP A 324 -0.40 -24.29 -11.45
N GLN A 325 -1.73 -24.36 -11.42
CA GLN A 325 -2.62 -23.48 -10.68
C GLN A 325 -2.38 -23.54 -9.16
N THR A 326 -1.88 -24.67 -8.65
CA THR A 326 -1.60 -24.84 -7.20
C THR A 326 -0.54 -23.85 -6.71
N LEU A 327 0.45 -23.52 -7.54
CA LEU A 327 1.52 -22.57 -7.20
C LEU A 327 1.06 -21.11 -7.15
N HIS A 328 -0.06 -20.82 -7.82
CA HIS A 328 -0.64 -19.48 -7.97
C HIS A 328 -1.84 -19.27 -7.06
N THR A 329 -2.23 -20.28 -6.30
CA THR A 329 -3.38 -20.22 -5.39
C THR A 329 -2.87 -20.33 -3.97
N PHE A 330 -3.16 -19.33 -3.14
CA PHE A 330 -2.86 -19.42 -1.72
C PHE A 330 -3.64 -20.58 -1.09
N ASP A 331 -2.92 -21.47 -0.39
CA ASP A 331 -3.51 -22.51 0.44
C ASP A 331 -2.65 -22.66 1.70
N ARG A 332 -3.27 -22.53 2.87
CA ARG A 332 -2.59 -22.61 4.15
C ARG A 332 -1.81 -23.91 4.37
N LEU A 333 -2.25 -25.02 3.78
CA LEU A 333 -1.62 -26.33 3.97
C LEU A 333 -0.52 -26.60 2.93
N SER A 334 -0.84 -26.43 1.64
CA SER A 334 0.10 -26.77 0.57
C SER A 334 1.01 -25.60 0.16
N HIS A 335 0.48 -24.37 0.14
CA HIS A 335 1.16 -23.18 -0.38
C HIS A 335 0.92 -21.96 0.54
N PRO A 336 1.53 -21.93 1.73
CA PRO A 336 1.21 -20.97 2.79
C PRO A 336 1.75 -19.56 2.54
N VAL A 337 2.33 -19.30 1.36
CA VAL A 337 2.92 -17.99 1.00
C VAL A 337 2.10 -17.40 -0.15
N LEU A 338 1.67 -16.16 0.01
CA LEU A 338 0.95 -15.42 -1.04
C LEU A 338 1.83 -15.28 -2.29
N PRO A 339 1.35 -15.68 -3.48
CA PRO A 339 2.09 -15.48 -4.73
C PRO A 339 2.33 -14.00 -5.05
N LEU A 340 3.43 -13.73 -5.75
CA LEU A 340 3.83 -12.40 -6.22
C LEU A 340 3.63 -12.34 -7.74
N TYR A 341 2.37 -12.32 -8.17
CA TYR A 341 2.01 -12.55 -9.58
C TYR A 341 2.72 -11.63 -10.58
N ASP A 342 2.81 -10.35 -10.24
CA ASP A 342 3.46 -9.30 -11.03
C ASP A 342 4.98 -9.48 -11.11
N VAL A 343 5.63 -9.72 -9.97
CA VAL A 343 7.07 -9.98 -9.89
C VAL A 343 7.45 -11.29 -10.61
N GLN A 344 6.62 -12.32 -10.48
CA GLN A 344 6.80 -13.60 -11.19
C GLN A 344 6.70 -13.43 -12.70
N ALA A 345 5.71 -12.68 -13.19
CA ALA A 345 5.55 -12.41 -14.61
C ALA A 345 6.75 -11.63 -15.18
N ALA A 346 7.22 -10.58 -14.49
CA ALA A 346 8.42 -9.85 -14.87
C ALA A 346 9.67 -10.73 -14.87
N ALA A 347 9.85 -11.58 -13.86
CA ALA A 347 10.96 -12.53 -13.79
C ALA A 347 10.96 -13.53 -14.95
N LEU A 348 9.79 -14.07 -15.33
CA LEU A 348 9.65 -14.96 -16.48
C LEU A 348 10.02 -14.25 -17.80
N ILE A 349 9.62 -12.98 -17.98
CA ILE A 349 10.01 -12.20 -19.16
C ILE A 349 11.53 -11.98 -19.18
N ILE A 350 12.14 -11.58 -18.06
CA ILE A 350 13.59 -11.36 -17.97
C ILE A 350 14.36 -12.64 -18.32
N VAL A 351 13.98 -13.78 -17.75
CA VAL A 351 14.61 -15.08 -18.06
C VAL A 351 14.44 -15.44 -19.54
N THR A 352 13.28 -15.14 -20.13
CA THR A 352 13.02 -15.36 -21.55
C THR A 352 13.90 -14.47 -22.44
N MET A 353 14.05 -13.20 -22.08
CA MET A 353 14.94 -12.27 -22.78
C MET A 353 16.40 -12.72 -22.71
N LYS A 354 16.87 -13.18 -21.54
CA LYS A 354 18.20 -13.79 -21.39
C LYS A 354 18.36 -15.01 -22.29
N LEU A 355 17.35 -15.88 -22.34
CA LEU A 355 17.39 -17.10 -23.15
C LEU A 355 17.51 -16.80 -24.65
N ILE A 356 16.77 -15.81 -25.13
CA ILE A 356 16.70 -15.51 -26.57
C ILE A 356 17.86 -14.63 -27.03
N PHE A 357 18.20 -13.59 -26.26
CA PHE A 357 19.16 -12.56 -26.67
C PHE A 357 20.52 -12.67 -25.97
N GLY A 358 20.68 -13.54 -24.97
CA GLY A 358 21.90 -13.62 -24.15
C GLY A 358 21.88 -12.61 -23.01
N LEU A 359 21.80 -11.31 -23.31
CA LEU A 359 21.94 -10.22 -22.32
C LEU A 359 23.24 -10.30 -21.53
N ASP A 360 24.35 -10.57 -22.22
CA ASP A 360 25.70 -10.74 -21.67
C ASP A 360 26.65 -9.58 -22.04
N ASP A 361 26.11 -8.46 -22.50
CA ASP A 361 26.79 -7.29 -23.06
C ASP A 361 27.49 -7.54 -24.41
N HIS A 362 27.30 -8.71 -25.03
CA HIS A 362 27.93 -9.09 -26.30
C HIS A 362 26.93 -9.69 -27.30
N ALA A 363 26.40 -10.88 -27.00
CA ALA A 363 25.55 -11.67 -27.88
C ALA A 363 24.34 -10.88 -28.38
N GLU A 364 23.71 -10.08 -27.53
CA GLU A 364 22.56 -9.28 -27.92
C GLU A 364 22.86 -8.21 -28.97
N TRP A 365 24.08 -7.66 -28.96
CA TRP A 365 24.52 -6.64 -29.90
C TRP A 365 24.94 -7.26 -31.22
N ASP A 366 25.60 -8.41 -31.18
CA ASP A 366 25.95 -9.18 -32.36
C ASP A 366 24.68 -9.65 -33.10
N LEU A 367 23.72 -10.21 -32.36
CA LEU A 367 22.40 -10.57 -32.90
C LEU A 367 21.66 -9.34 -33.47
N SER A 368 21.79 -8.17 -32.83
CA SER A 368 21.19 -6.93 -33.33
C SER A 368 21.85 -6.43 -34.61
N ASN A 369 23.17 -6.59 -34.77
CA ASN A 369 23.89 -6.22 -35.99
C ASN A 369 23.46 -7.14 -37.13
N GLN A 370 23.51 -8.47 -36.91
CA GLN A 370 23.08 -9.48 -37.88
C GLN A 370 21.63 -9.27 -38.33
N THR A 371 20.73 -8.99 -37.38
CA THR A 371 19.33 -8.70 -37.70
C THR A 371 19.18 -7.41 -38.52
N GLY A 372 20.00 -6.39 -38.24
CA GLY A 372 20.01 -5.15 -39.01
C GLY A 372 20.46 -5.36 -40.47
N ASP A 373 21.44 -6.23 -40.68
CA ASP A 373 21.95 -6.56 -42.02
C ASP A 373 20.96 -7.43 -42.82
N LEU A 374 20.12 -8.21 -42.14
CA LEU A 374 19.11 -9.10 -42.76
C LEU A 374 17.77 -8.42 -43.05
N ASP A 375 17.46 -7.30 -42.37
CA ASP A 375 16.12 -6.72 -42.34
C ASP A 375 15.96 -5.49 -43.24
N ASP A 376 15.98 -5.71 -44.56
CA ASP A 376 15.69 -4.66 -45.54
C ASP A 376 14.26 -4.08 -45.41
N SER A 377 13.33 -4.87 -44.86
CA SER A 377 11.90 -4.52 -44.73
C SER A 377 11.54 -3.85 -43.39
N GLY A 378 12.46 -3.79 -42.43
CA GLY A 378 12.21 -3.25 -41.10
C GLY A 378 11.19 -4.06 -40.27
N ASN A 379 10.96 -5.34 -40.58
CA ASN A 379 9.96 -6.19 -39.94
C ASN A 379 10.53 -7.03 -38.77
N LEU A 380 11.85 -7.18 -38.70
CA LEU A 380 12.50 -7.94 -37.65
C LEU A 380 12.67 -7.11 -36.39
N PHE A 381 12.57 -7.77 -35.24
CA PHE A 381 12.82 -7.12 -33.96
C PHE A 381 14.32 -6.91 -33.75
N ASN A 382 14.73 -5.65 -33.64
CA ASN A 382 16.11 -5.27 -33.37
C ASN A 382 16.25 -4.78 -31.92
N LEU A 383 16.95 -5.54 -31.07
CA LEU A 383 17.10 -5.21 -29.65
C LEU A 383 17.80 -3.86 -29.44
N ARG A 384 18.79 -3.50 -30.26
CA ARG A 384 19.47 -2.20 -30.18
C ARG A 384 18.52 -1.03 -30.46
N ARG A 385 17.64 -1.16 -31.46
CA ARG A 385 16.61 -0.14 -31.73
C ARG A 385 15.63 -0.03 -30.56
N TRP A 386 15.12 -1.17 -30.09
CA TRP A 386 14.23 -1.23 -28.92
C TRP A 386 14.85 -0.60 -27.68
N TYR A 387 16.08 -0.95 -27.33
CA TYR A 387 16.81 -0.41 -26.18
C TYR A 387 16.92 1.12 -26.24
N ARG A 388 17.27 1.69 -27.41
CA ARG A 388 17.39 3.14 -27.57
C ARG A 388 16.04 3.84 -27.39
N LEU A 389 14.99 3.33 -28.01
CA LEU A 389 13.63 3.88 -27.91
C LEU A 389 13.12 3.83 -26.46
N LEU A 390 13.20 2.65 -25.83
CA LEU A 390 12.69 2.44 -24.49
C LEU A 390 13.51 3.17 -23.43
N ARG A 391 14.83 3.28 -23.59
CA ARG A 391 15.67 4.09 -22.70
C ARG A 391 15.29 5.56 -22.72
N ALA A 392 15.00 6.13 -23.90
CA ALA A 392 14.55 7.50 -24.00
C ALA A 392 13.18 7.71 -23.33
N ALA A 393 12.24 6.80 -23.58
CA ALA A 393 10.92 6.80 -22.94
C ALA A 393 11.01 6.66 -21.41
N LEU A 394 11.80 5.71 -20.92
CA LEU A 394 12.02 5.46 -19.49
C LEU A 394 12.60 6.70 -18.79
N THR A 395 13.57 7.37 -19.41
CA THR A 395 14.16 8.60 -18.86
C THR A 395 13.11 9.70 -18.73
N ARG A 396 12.26 9.89 -19.75
CA ARG A 396 11.16 10.85 -19.69
C ARG A 396 10.13 10.47 -18.63
N ALA A 397 9.76 9.19 -18.53
CA ALA A 397 8.80 8.72 -17.55
C ALA A 397 9.31 8.87 -16.10
N GLN A 398 10.61 8.67 -15.85
CA GLN A 398 11.25 8.94 -14.57
C GLN A 398 11.18 10.44 -14.22
N GLN A 399 11.51 11.31 -15.18
CA GLN A 399 11.41 12.77 -14.98
C GLN A 399 9.96 13.21 -14.70
N ARG A 400 8.97 12.66 -15.42
CA ARG A 400 7.54 12.91 -15.15
C ARG A 400 7.18 12.50 -13.73
N ARG A 401 7.57 11.30 -13.31
CA ARG A 401 7.31 10.78 -11.96
C ARG A 401 7.94 11.64 -10.86
N ASP A 402 9.20 12.04 -11.02
CA ASP A 402 9.90 12.88 -10.04
C ASP A 402 9.22 14.25 -9.90
N HIS A 403 8.80 14.80 -11.03
CA HIS A 403 8.07 16.05 -11.08
C HIS A 403 6.68 15.95 -10.45
N ASP A 404 5.94 14.87 -10.68
CA ASP A 404 4.65 14.62 -10.05
C ASP A 404 4.81 14.43 -8.54
N VAL A 405 5.83 13.70 -8.09
CA VAL A 405 6.17 13.54 -6.67
C VAL A 405 6.51 14.87 -6.01
N ALA A 406 7.28 15.73 -6.69
CA ALA A 406 7.59 17.08 -6.22
C ALA A 406 6.36 17.99 -6.19
N ARG A 407 5.40 17.79 -7.11
CA ARG A 407 4.16 18.58 -7.18
C ARG A 407 3.06 18.11 -6.23
N LYS A 408 3.15 16.89 -5.69
CA LYS A 408 2.16 16.33 -4.75
C LYS A 408 2.07 17.17 -3.48
N GLN A 409 0.83 17.45 -3.07
CA GLN A 409 0.56 18.05 -1.79
C GLN A 409 0.65 16.99 -0.69
N TRP A 410 1.84 16.84 -0.12
CA TRP A 410 2.10 15.89 0.96
C TRP A 410 1.53 16.36 2.31
N ILE A 411 1.38 17.66 2.49
CA ILE A 411 0.85 18.23 3.74
C ILE A 411 -0.65 18.49 3.58
N ALA A 412 -1.40 17.82 4.45
CA ALA A 412 -2.82 18.04 4.70
C ALA A 412 -3.18 19.52 4.87
N GLU A 413 -4.37 19.88 4.41
CA GLU A 413 -5.00 21.15 4.74
C GLU A 413 -5.16 21.28 6.25
N ASN A 414 -5.54 20.19 6.91
CA ASN A 414 -5.70 20.13 8.36
C ASN A 414 -4.68 19.13 8.96
N PRO A 415 -3.43 19.55 9.21
CA PRO A 415 -2.40 18.64 9.68
C PRO A 415 -2.62 18.25 11.14
N LEU A 416 -2.50 16.95 11.42
CA LEU A 416 -2.70 16.39 12.76
C LEU A 416 -1.57 16.79 13.72
N SER A 417 -1.93 17.12 14.96
CA SER A 417 -0.97 17.46 16.02
C SER A 417 -1.20 16.65 17.29
N SER A 418 -0.13 16.06 17.83
CA SER A 418 -0.17 15.29 19.08
C SER A 418 -0.36 16.14 20.34
N SER A 419 0.07 17.40 20.30
CA SER A 419 -0.04 18.33 21.44
C SER A 419 -0.18 19.78 20.98
N LYS A 420 -0.66 20.66 21.86
CA LYS A 420 -0.74 22.11 21.61
C LYS A 420 0.63 22.74 21.33
N ARG A 421 1.71 22.19 21.91
CA ARG A 421 3.09 22.63 21.66
C ARG A 421 3.54 22.21 20.26
N ASP A 422 3.20 20.99 19.83
CA ASP A 422 3.50 20.48 18.50
C ASP A 422 2.70 21.19 17.41
N LYS A 423 1.48 21.66 17.71
CA LYS A 423 0.64 22.39 16.75
C LYS A 423 1.36 23.59 16.13
N ARG A 424 2.17 24.33 16.91
CA ARG A 424 2.98 25.44 16.38
C ARG A 424 4.05 24.97 15.39
N VAL A 425 4.72 23.85 15.69
CA VAL A 425 5.75 23.27 14.82
C VAL A 425 5.13 22.74 13.53
N VAL A 426 4.00 22.05 13.64
CA VAL A 426 3.25 21.50 12.50
C VAL A 426 2.74 22.62 11.58
N VAL A 427 2.15 23.69 12.13
CA VAL A 427 1.73 24.86 11.35
C VAL A 427 2.91 25.56 10.70
N LYS A 428 4.06 25.69 11.38
CA LYS A 428 5.28 26.24 10.79
C LYS A 428 5.78 25.37 9.63
N ARG A 429 5.80 24.04 9.78
CA ARG A 429 6.18 23.11 8.71
C ARG A 429 5.23 23.19 7.51
N LYS A 430 3.92 23.28 7.75
CA LYS A 430 2.91 23.51 6.71
C LYS A 430 3.23 24.78 5.91
N ARG A 431 3.40 25.92 6.59
CA ARG A 431 3.73 27.20 5.95
C ARG A 431 5.03 27.13 5.13
N ILE A 432 6.07 26.47 5.66
CA ILE A 432 7.33 26.30 4.92
C ILE A 432 7.11 25.45 3.67
N ALA A 433 6.38 24.33 3.77
CA ALA A 433 6.12 23.48 2.62
C ALA A 433 5.29 24.19 1.54
N GLU A 434 4.27 24.97 1.94
CA GLU A 434 3.49 25.81 1.01
C GLU A 434 4.38 26.84 0.31
N GLN A 435 5.29 27.50 1.05
CA GLN A 435 6.25 28.43 0.45
C GLN A 435 7.20 27.74 -0.52
N VAL A 436 7.72 26.56 -0.18
CA VAL A 436 8.57 25.75 -1.06
C VAL A 436 7.79 25.35 -2.32
N GLN A 437 6.53 24.96 -2.18
CA GLN A 437 5.67 24.57 -3.30
C GLN A 437 5.41 25.75 -4.25
N ILE A 438 5.14 26.94 -3.70
CA ILE A 438 4.97 28.17 -4.50
C ILE A 438 6.27 28.52 -5.22
N CYS A 439 7.43 28.39 -4.56
CA CYS A 439 8.72 28.61 -5.21
C CYS A 439 8.95 27.60 -6.35
N PHE A 440 8.65 26.33 -6.13
CA PHE A 440 8.76 25.29 -7.14
C PHE A 440 7.85 25.55 -8.35
N GLN A 441 6.60 25.98 -8.14
CA GLN A 441 5.68 26.37 -9.21
C GLN A 441 6.25 27.52 -10.06
N LYS A 442 6.77 28.57 -9.42
CA LYS A 442 7.37 29.73 -10.10
C LYS A 442 8.57 29.32 -10.95
N LEU A 443 9.39 28.38 -10.46
CA LEU A 443 10.57 27.89 -11.19
C LEU A 443 10.20 26.90 -12.30
N SER A 444 9.17 26.07 -12.11
CA SER A 444 8.79 24.99 -13.04
C SER A 444 7.82 25.40 -14.17
N ARG A 445 7.37 26.66 -14.21
CA ARG A 445 6.46 27.22 -15.25
C ARG A 445 5.23 26.32 -15.53
N GLY A 446 4.63 25.74 -14.51
CA GLY A 446 3.38 24.98 -14.63
C GLY A 446 2.51 25.14 -13.39
N PRO A 447 1.16 25.13 -13.54
CA PRO A 447 0.26 25.21 -12.40
C PRO A 447 0.51 24.03 -11.45
N ALA A 448 0.45 24.28 -10.13
CA ALA A 448 0.34 23.18 -9.18
C ALA A 448 -1.07 22.63 -9.18
N GLY A 449 -1.19 21.31 -9.08
CA GLY A 449 -2.47 20.63 -9.18
C GLY A 449 -2.96 20.56 -10.62
N GLY A 450 -2.08 20.19 -11.57
CA GLY A 450 -2.54 19.79 -12.89
C GLY A 450 -3.64 18.74 -12.78
N GLU A 451 -4.61 18.78 -13.69
CA GLU A 451 -5.68 17.80 -13.79
C GLU A 451 -5.11 16.40 -13.59
N ARG A 452 -5.72 15.64 -12.67
CA ARG A 452 -5.36 14.25 -12.47
C ARG A 452 -5.69 13.55 -13.79
N GLY A 453 -4.66 13.23 -14.57
CA GLY A 453 -4.83 12.49 -15.80
C GLY A 453 -5.60 11.20 -15.51
N ASP A 454 -6.41 10.77 -16.47
CA ASP A 454 -7.16 9.54 -16.30
C ASP A 454 -6.20 8.37 -16.00
N PRO A 455 -6.54 7.50 -15.04
CA PRO A 455 -5.67 6.41 -14.64
C PRO A 455 -5.47 5.45 -15.81
N SER A 456 -4.20 5.17 -16.13
CA SER A 456 -3.84 4.19 -17.16
C SER A 456 -3.41 2.87 -16.53
N SER A 457 -3.75 1.78 -17.22
CA SER A 457 -3.23 0.45 -16.89
C SER A 457 -1.74 0.30 -17.28
N PHE A 458 -1.28 1.06 -18.27
CA PHE A 458 0.07 1.01 -18.83
C PHE A 458 0.91 2.21 -18.38
N ARG A 459 2.23 2.01 -18.23
CA ARG A 459 3.17 3.10 -17.90
C ARG A 459 3.62 3.88 -19.12
N PHE A 460 3.62 3.22 -20.27
CA PHE A 460 4.02 3.80 -21.54
C PHE A 460 2.89 3.69 -22.56
N CYS A 461 2.81 4.68 -23.43
CA CYS A 461 1.88 4.68 -24.56
C CYS A 461 2.67 4.52 -25.86
N TRP A 462 2.51 3.39 -26.55
CA TRP A 462 3.24 3.09 -27.80
C TRP A 462 2.32 3.20 -29.00
N GLY A 463 2.77 3.89 -30.05
CA GLY A 463 1.98 4.11 -31.26
C GLY A 463 2.39 5.36 -32.01
N ASP A 464 1.56 5.75 -32.96
CA ASP A 464 1.78 6.93 -33.82
C ASP A 464 0.89 8.13 -33.40
N GLU A 465 0.18 8.01 -32.28
CA GLU A 465 -0.71 9.04 -31.75
C GLU A 465 0.03 10.16 -31.03
N ASP A 466 -0.58 11.34 -31.00
CA ASP A 466 -0.06 12.50 -30.27
C ASP A 466 0.05 12.19 -28.77
N GLY A 467 1.25 12.30 -28.21
CA GLY A 467 1.54 11.95 -26.82
C GLY A 467 2.11 10.54 -26.61
N ALA A 468 2.28 9.75 -27.67
CA ALA A 468 2.97 8.46 -27.59
C ALA A 468 4.45 8.61 -27.18
N ASP A 469 4.96 7.67 -26.40
CA ASP A 469 6.36 7.58 -25.98
C ASP A 469 7.28 7.05 -27.11
N GLY A 470 6.70 6.55 -28.21
CA GLY A 470 7.39 6.12 -29.42
C GLY A 470 6.58 5.11 -30.23
N PRO A 471 7.10 4.65 -31.38
CA PRO A 471 6.40 3.69 -32.23
C PRO A 471 6.27 2.34 -31.54
N SER A 472 5.19 1.63 -31.84
CA SER A 472 4.97 0.27 -31.36
C SER A 472 5.85 -0.75 -32.08
N LEU A 473 6.42 -1.68 -31.32
CA LEU A 473 7.23 -2.80 -31.81
C LEU A 473 6.55 -4.16 -31.59
N HIS A 474 5.29 -4.21 -31.14
CA HIS A 474 4.58 -5.46 -30.84
C HIS A 474 4.48 -6.40 -32.04
N HIS A 475 4.30 -5.84 -33.23
CA HIS A 475 4.15 -6.57 -34.50
C HIS A 475 5.46 -7.08 -35.10
N LYS A 476 6.63 -6.80 -34.50
CA LYS A 476 7.93 -7.21 -35.03
C LYS A 476 8.18 -8.70 -34.83
N LYS A 477 8.87 -9.34 -35.78
CA LYS A 477 9.15 -10.79 -35.74
C LYS A 477 10.48 -11.12 -35.09
N LEU A 478 10.56 -12.26 -34.42
CA LEU A 478 11.77 -12.80 -33.77
C LEU A 478 12.59 -13.71 -34.69
N SER A 479 12.22 -13.89 -35.96
CA SER A 479 12.90 -14.83 -36.86
C SER A 479 14.40 -14.56 -37.04
N GLY A 480 14.86 -13.32 -36.88
CA GLY A 480 16.30 -12.99 -36.94
C GLY A 480 17.13 -13.53 -35.77
N VAL A 481 16.49 -13.93 -34.66
CA VAL A 481 17.17 -14.46 -33.46
C VAL A 481 16.81 -15.90 -33.16
N LEU A 482 16.02 -16.56 -34.03
CA LEU A 482 15.61 -17.95 -33.90
C LEU A 482 16.15 -18.78 -35.05
N THR A 483 16.67 -19.97 -34.73
CA THR A 483 17.05 -20.99 -35.70
C THR A 483 16.04 -22.13 -35.70
N LEU A 484 15.82 -22.77 -36.85
CA LEU A 484 14.99 -23.96 -36.95
C LEU A 484 15.89 -25.20 -36.82
N GLN A 485 15.81 -25.91 -35.69
CA GLN A 485 16.53 -27.16 -35.48
C GLN A 485 15.52 -28.30 -35.32
N HIS A 486 15.61 -29.34 -36.15
CA HIS A 486 14.72 -30.51 -36.09
C HIS A 486 13.21 -30.14 -36.12
N ASN A 487 12.82 -29.17 -36.95
CA ASN A 487 11.46 -28.60 -37.02
C ASN A 487 10.96 -27.92 -35.73
N VAL A 488 11.85 -27.65 -34.77
CA VAL A 488 11.57 -26.89 -33.56
C VAL A 488 12.33 -25.58 -33.61
N LEU A 489 11.63 -24.46 -33.41
CA LEU A 489 12.30 -23.16 -33.26
C LEU A 489 13.12 -23.17 -31.97
N THR A 490 14.39 -22.80 -32.07
CA THR A 490 15.35 -22.70 -30.97
C THR A 490 16.02 -21.34 -31.00
N PRO A 491 16.33 -20.72 -29.84
CA PRO A 491 17.14 -19.51 -29.80
C PRO A 491 18.47 -19.72 -30.55
N SER A 492 18.92 -18.70 -31.29
CA SER A 492 20.23 -18.73 -31.95
C SER A 492 21.37 -18.74 -30.93
N ASN A 493 21.12 -18.17 -29.75
CA ASN A 493 22.04 -18.25 -28.62
C ASN A 493 22.06 -19.67 -28.05
N SER A 494 23.22 -20.31 -28.07
CA SER A 494 23.45 -21.66 -27.56
C SER A 494 23.86 -21.70 -26.08
N THR A 495 24.17 -20.55 -25.48
CA THR A 495 24.71 -20.44 -24.12
C THR A 495 23.81 -19.62 -23.21
N TYR A 496 23.55 -20.12 -21.99
CA TYR A 496 22.81 -19.38 -20.97
C TYR A 496 23.70 -19.09 -19.77
N TRP A 497 24.00 -17.81 -19.52
CA TRP A 497 24.77 -17.43 -18.34
C TRP A 497 23.86 -17.27 -17.12
N HIS A 498 24.37 -17.66 -15.96
CA HIS A 498 23.72 -17.43 -14.67
C HIS A 498 24.77 -17.20 -13.58
N PRO A 499 24.48 -16.39 -12.56
CA PRO A 499 25.32 -16.30 -11.37
C PRO A 499 25.30 -17.63 -10.61
N ALA A 500 26.15 -17.79 -9.60
CA ALA A 500 26.09 -18.98 -8.74
C ALA A 500 24.69 -19.09 -8.09
N LEU A 501 23.89 -20.08 -8.49
CA LEU A 501 22.50 -20.29 -8.07
C LEU A 501 22.41 -20.88 -6.65
N ARG A 502 23.12 -20.26 -5.71
CA ARG A 502 23.14 -20.68 -4.30
C ARG A 502 21.73 -20.63 -3.73
N ALA A 503 21.41 -21.61 -2.89
CA ALA A 503 20.17 -21.58 -2.12
C ALA A 503 20.25 -20.40 -1.13
N CYS A 504 19.22 -19.58 -1.11
CA CYS A 504 19.09 -18.48 -0.16
C CYS A 504 18.62 -19.05 1.18
N ASN A 505 19.38 -18.86 2.26
CA ASN A 505 18.90 -19.12 3.61
C ASN A 505 18.14 -17.87 4.10
N PRO A 506 16.81 -17.95 4.34
CA PRO A 506 16.00 -16.79 4.74
C PRO A 506 16.44 -16.13 6.04
N ARG A 507 17.21 -16.83 6.90
CA ARG A 507 17.66 -16.32 8.20
C ARG A 507 18.95 -15.50 8.13
N THR A 508 19.78 -15.73 7.11
CA THR A 508 21.15 -15.15 7.04
C THR A 508 21.40 -14.37 5.76
N CYS A 509 20.70 -14.67 4.67
CA CYS A 509 20.85 -13.96 3.41
C CYS A 509 19.99 -12.68 3.41
N ARG A 510 20.62 -11.53 3.19
CA ARG A 510 19.95 -10.22 3.11
C ARG A 510 19.59 -9.83 1.68
N SER A 511 20.49 -10.04 0.73
CA SER A 511 20.27 -9.82 -0.70
C SER A 511 21.40 -10.46 -1.50
N HIS A 512 21.09 -11.21 -2.55
CA HIS A 512 22.11 -11.66 -3.49
C HIS A 512 22.51 -10.57 -4.49
N TYR A 513 21.69 -9.54 -4.68
CA TYR A 513 21.90 -8.53 -5.72
C TYR A 513 23.06 -7.59 -5.41
N SER A 514 23.11 -7.02 -4.20
CA SER A 514 24.13 -6.03 -3.83
C SER A 514 25.57 -6.55 -3.94
N ASP A 515 25.76 -7.85 -3.72
CA ASP A 515 27.09 -8.48 -3.78
C ASP A 515 27.57 -8.70 -5.23
N VAL A 516 26.64 -8.83 -6.18
CA VAL A 516 26.94 -9.25 -7.57
C VAL A 516 26.65 -8.17 -8.60
N GLU A 517 25.94 -7.09 -8.24
CA GLU A 517 25.53 -6.00 -9.15
C GLU A 517 26.69 -5.45 -10.00
N ALA A 518 27.87 -5.31 -9.41
CA ALA A 518 29.05 -4.83 -10.12
C ALA A 518 29.54 -5.80 -11.22
N THR A 519 29.28 -7.11 -11.07
CA THR A 519 29.72 -8.18 -11.97
C THR A 519 28.68 -8.61 -13.00
N LEU A 520 27.43 -8.17 -12.85
CA LEU A 520 26.35 -8.51 -13.78
C LEU A 520 26.46 -7.71 -15.09
N PRO A 521 26.06 -8.30 -16.23
CA PRO A 521 25.95 -7.59 -17.50
C PRO A 521 25.06 -6.36 -17.40
N ARG A 522 25.45 -5.27 -18.04
CA ARG A 522 24.79 -3.96 -17.97
C ARG A 522 23.45 -3.95 -18.71
N THR A 523 23.32 -4.68 -19.81
CA THR A 523 22.02 -4.87 -20.49
C THR A 523 21.02 -5.59 -19.60
N PHE A 524 21.45 -6.64 -18.89
CA PHE A 524 20.62 -7.33 -17.91
C PHE A 524 20.22 -6.43 -16.74
N VAL A 525 21.18 -5.71 -16.15
CA VAL A 525 20.90 -4.77 -15.04
C VAL A 525 19.92 -3.69 -15.49
N TRP A 526 20.07 -3.16 -16.70
CA TRP A 526 19.15 -2.19 -17.25
C TRP A 526 17.74 -2.77 -17.46
N LEU A 527 17.63 -3.98 -17.99
CA LEU A 527 16.33 -4.66 -18.15
C LEU A 527 15.65 -4.92 -16.80
N LEU A 528 16.43 -5.34 -15.79
CA LEU A 528 15.95 -5.49 -14.43
C LEU A 528 15.41 -4.15 -13.89
N GLN A 529 16.15 -3.06 -14.08
CA GLN A 529 15.75 -1.71 -13.67
C GLN A 529 14.48 -1.22 -14.37
N LEU A 530 14.30 -1.54 -15.65
CA LEU A 530 13.07 -1.26 -16.39
C LEU A 530 11.86 -1.92 -15.70
N PHE A 531 11.91 -3.23 -15.45
CA PHE A 531 10.80 -3.92 -14.79
C PHE A 531 10.61 -3.48 -13.33
N CYS A 532 11.69 -3.11 -12.64
CA CYS A 532 11.60 -2.47 -11.33
C CYS A 532 10.84 -1.14 -11.37
N PHE A 533 11.05 -0.33 -12.41
CA PHE A 533 10.30 0.90 -12.64
C PHE A 533 8.82 0.61 -12.95
N LEU A 534 8.56 -0.40 -13.80
CA LEU A 534 7.20 -0.80 -14.15
C LEU A 534 6.38 -1.20 -12.91
N LEU A 535 6.97 -2.01 -12.03
CA LEU A 535 6.32 -2.58 -10.85
C LEU A 535 6.46 -1.73 -9.57
N ASP A 536 7.28 -0.67 -9.60
CA ASP A 536 7.65 0.11 -8.41
C ASP A 536 8.30 -0.74 -7.28
N VAL A 537 9.21 -1.65 -7.65
CA VAL A 537 9.93 -2.53 -6.72
C VAL A 537 11.44 -2.31 -6.77
N LYS A 538 12.15 -2.68 -5.70
CA LYS A 538 13.61 -2.58 -5.66
C LYS A 538 14.28 -3.65 -6.53
N PRO A 539 15.43 -3.37 -7.18
CA PRO A 539 16.19 -4.34 -7.99
C PRO A 539 16.47 -5.65 -7.27
N ALA A 540 16.92 -5.58 -6.01
CA ALA A 540 17.15 -6.75 -5.18
C ALA A 540 15.93 -7.67 -5.09
N PHE A 541 14.72 -7.11 -4.98
CA PHE A 541 13.50 -7.90 -4.81
C PHE A 541 13.12 -8.67 -6.08
N LEU A 542 13.20 -8.02 -7.24
CA LEU A 542 12.92 -8.66 -8.52
C LEU A 542 14.02 -9.65 -8.92
N TYR A 543 15.29 -9.32 -8.64
CA TYR A 543 16.43 -10.18 -8.92
C TYR A 543 16.33 -11.53 -8.18
N GLU A 544 15.90 -11.53 -6.93
CA GLU A 544 15.66 -12.77 -6.17
C GLU A 544 14.61 -13.67 -6.85
N GLU A 545 13.56 -13.08 -7.41
CA GLU A 545 12.53 -13.84 -8.14
C GLU A 545 13.07 -14.39 -9.47
N VAL A 546 13.90 -13.61 -10.20
CA VAL A 546 14.63 -14.10 -11.38
C VAL A 546 15.46 -15.33 -11.03
N LEU A 547 16.25 -15.29 -9.94
CA LEU A 547 17.03 -16.45 -9.49
C LEU A 547 16.15 -17.65 -9.11
N LYS A 548 14.93 -17.45 -8.57
CA LYS A 548 13.99 -18.55 -8.29
C LYS A 548 13.52 -19.21 -9.57
N VAL A 549 13.17 -18.43 -10.59
CA VAL A 549 12.79 -18.94 -11.92
C VAL A 549 13.97 -19.69 -12.54
N GLU A 550 15.17 -19.11 -12.55
CA GLU A 550 16.38 -19.75 -13.09
C GLU A 550 16.68 -21.10 -12.41
N ARG A 551 16.65 -21.14 -11.07
CA ARG A 551 16.81 -22.40 -10.30
C ARG A 551 15.80 -23.46 -10.72
N ARG A 552 14.54 -23.08 -10.95
CA ARG A 552 13.50 -24.03 -11.37
C ARG A 552 13.74 -24.54 -12.80
N VAL A 553 14.10 -23.66 -13.72
CA VAL A 553 14.37 -24.02 -15.13
C VAL A 553 15.62 -24.89 -15.26
N ILE A 554 16.69 -24.57 -14.54
CA ILE A 554 17.97 -25.29 -14.66
C ILE A 554 17.94 -26.61 -13.87
N ASN A 555 17.40 -26.62 -12.64
CA ASN A 555 17.33 -27.88 -11.88
C ASN A 555 16.32 -28.88 -12.50
N SER A 556 15.27 -28.42 -13.18
CA SER A 556 14.37 -29.33 -13.89
C SER A 556 15.05 -30.03 -15.08
N THR A 557 16.10 -29.43 -15.67
CA THR A 557 16.94 -30.10 -16.68
C THR A 557 17.86 -31.16 -16.06
N ALA A 558 18.42 -30.92 -14.87
CA ALA A 558 19.27 -31.89 -14.18
C ALA A 558 18.50 -33.14 -13.69
N ALA A 559 17.23 -32.99 -13.28
CA ALA A 559 16.39 -34.12 -12.88
C ALA A 559 15.93 -35.01 -14.05
N ARG A 560 16.11 -34.56 -15.31
CA ARG A 560 15.75 -35.31 -16.52
C ARG A 560 16.89 -36.13 -17.13
N SER A 561 18.10 -36.08 -16.55
CA SER A 561 19.20 -37.01 -16.86
C SER A 561 19.48 -37.90 -15.65
N PRO A 562 19.14 -39.19 -15.70
CA PRO A 562 20.15 -40.16 -16.13
C PRO A 562 19.60 -41.31 -16.99
N GLU A 563 20.09 -41.41 -18.23
CA GLU A 563 20.41 -42.71 -18.80
C GLU A 563 21.77 -43.15 -18.23
N THR A 564 21.79 -44.14 -17.34
CA THR A 564 22.94 -45.05 -17.23
C THR A 564 22.56 -46.36 -16.54
N LYS A 565 22.43 -47.40 -17.37
CA LYS A 565 22.95 -48.75 -17.18
C LYS A 565 22.61 -49.45 -15.85
N THR A 566 21.55 -50.25 -15.88
CA THR A 566 21.37 -51.42 -15.02
C THR A 566 22.49 -52.42 -15.24
N GLY A 567 23.59 -52.25 -14.50
CA GLY A 567 24.60 -53.29 -14.28
C GLY A 567 24.14 -54.21 -13.16
N THR A 568 23.68 -55.41 -13.52
CA THR A 568 23.33 -56.48 -12.59
C THR A 568 24.55 -56.87 -11.75
N ARG A 569 24.58 -56.49 -10.47
CA ARG A 569 25.45 -57.12 -9.45
C ARG A 569 24.58 -57.80 -8.40
N THR A 570 24.36 -59.08 -8.61
CA THR A 570 23.89 -60.04 -7.61
C THR A 570 24.83 -60.01 -6.42
N ARG A 571 24.30 -59.74 -5.23
CA ARG A 571 25.03 -59.88 -3.96
C ARG A 571 24.19 -60.72 -3.00
N THR A 572 24.56 -61.99 -2.91
CA THR A 572 24.02 -63.02 -2.01
C THR A 572 24.21 -62.59 -0.56
N ARG A 573 23.12 -62.53 0.22
CA ARG A 573 23.13 -62.18 1.64
C ARG A 573 23.15 -63.46 2.48
N ALA A 574 24.31 -63.81 3.04
CA ALA A 574 24.43 -64.82 4.08
C ALA A 574 23.91 -64.25 5.42
N GLN A 575 22.92 -64.92 6.02
CA GLN A 575 22.42 -64.65 7.36
C GLN A 575 23.43 -65.13 8.42
N ARG A 576 23.78 -64.25 9.37
CA ARG A 576 24.23 -64.65 10.70
C ARG A 576 23.22 -64.15 11.73
N ARG A 577 22.50 -65.08 12.35
CA ARG A 577 21.71 -64.88 13.57
C ARG A 577 22.60 -65.18 14.77
N THR A 578 22.65 -64.27 15.73
CA THR A 578 23.21 -64.49 17.08
C THR A 578 22.09 -64.91 18.05
N PRO A 579 22.42 -65.62 19.15
CA PRO A 579 21.50 -66.49 19.85
C PRO A 579 20.83 -65.81 21.05
N GLN A 580 19.60 -66.23 21.37
CA GLN A 580 19.04 -66.11 22.71
C GLN A 580 18.61 -67.51 23.18
N ARG A 581 18.95 -67.79 24.43
CA ARG A 581 18.85 -69.05 25.16
C ARG A 581 17.75 -68.92 26.21
N GLY A 582 16.91 -69.95 26.34
CA GLY A 582 15.92 -70.17 27.40
C GLY A 582 15.01 -71.32 26.94
N GLN A 583 15.28 -72.57 27.36
CA GLN A 583 14.62 -73.27 28.47
C GLN A 583 13.10 -73.35 28.28
N GLU A 584 12.39 -74.46 28.44
CA GLU A 584 12.62 -75.87 28.79
C GLU A 584 11.22 -76.51 28.60
N THR A 585 11.17 -77.84 28.48
CA THR A 585 10.08 -78.80 28.80
C THR A 585 9.70 -79.71 27.63
N GLY A 586 9.88 -81.01 27.83
CA GLY A 586 9.43 -82.10 26.98
C GLY A 586 10.52 -83.10 26.66
#